data_AF-A0A101A1F1-F1
#
_entry.id   AF-A0A101A1F1-F1
#
_cell.length_a   1.000
_cell.length_b   1.000
_cell.length_c   1.000
_cell.angle_alpha   90.00
_cell.angle_beta   90.00
_cell.angle_gamma   90.00
#
_symmetry.space_group_name_H-M   'P 1'
#
loop_
_entity.id
_entity.type
_entity.pdbx_description
1 polymer ?
#
loop_
_entity_poly.entity_id
_entity_poly.type
_entity_poly.pdbx_seq_one_letter_code
_entity_poly.pdbx_strand_id
1 'polypeptide(L)'
;MFVDTDLLRMGAGFAKSAGEIVKRGADEFTATALPSGIFGDFDSANDFHSALGRAHEAHATTMRLHHSDLEGFAAKATDGATLFDERDRVGAAAVRAAGEPIA
;
A
#
# COMPACT_ATOMS: atom_id res chain seq x y z
N MET A 1 0.67 -1.37 -27.69
CA MET A 1 1.16 -1.60 -26.31
C MET A 1 0.35 -2.74 -25.74
N PHE A 2 0.98 -3.75 -25.14
CA PHE A 2 0.32 -4.86 -24.47
C PHE A 2 0.46 -4.67 -22.96
N VAL A 3 -0.63 -4.85 -22.21
CA VAL A 3 -0.64 -4.78 -20.75
C VAL A 3 -1.25 -6.08 -20.25
N ASP A 4 -0.50 -6.77 -19.38
CA ASP A 4 -0.97 -7.98 -18.72
C ASP A 4 -1.83 -7.58 -17.51
N THR A 5 -3.15 -7.66 -17.66
CA THR A 5 -4.12 -7.24 -16.65
C THR A 5 -4.19 -8.22 -15.48
N ASP A 6 -3.85 -9.50 -15.69
CA ASP A 6 -3.72 -10.49 -14.62
C ASP A 6 -2.52 -10.18 -13.73
N LEU A 7 -1.39 -9.78 -14.31
CA LEU A 7 -0.23 -9.35 -13.55
C LEU A 7 -0.50 -8.07 -12.74
N LEU A 8 -1.28 -7.14 -13.29
CA LEU A 8 -1.73 -5.95 -12.54
C LEU A 8 -2.59 -6.33 -11.34
N ARG A 9 -3.56 -7.25 -11.51
CA ARG A 9 -4.40 -7.75 -10.41
C ARG A 9 -3.59 -8.50 -9.36
N MET A 10 -2.61 -9.30 -9.79
CA MET A 10 -1.69 -10.00 -8.89
C MET A 10 -0.86 -9.00 -8.07
N GLY A 11 -0.28 -7.99 -8.73
CA GLY A 11 0.45 -6.91 -8.06
C GLY A 11 -0.42 -6.14 -7.07
N ALA A 12 -1.68 -5.86 -7.40
CA ALA A 12 -2.65 -5.27 -6.49
C ALA A 12 -2.88 -6.15 -5.25
N GLY A 13 -3.02 -7.46 -5.45
CA GLY A 13 -3.14 -8.44 -4.37
C GLY A 13 -1.92 -8.44 -3.44
N PHE A 14 -0.72 -8.41 -3.99
CA PHE A 14 0.51 -8.33 -3.19
C PHE A 14 0.62 -7.02 -2.41
N ALA A 15 0.31 -5.88 -3.03
CA ALA A 15 0.32 -4.60 -2.35
C ALA A 15 -0.70 -4.55 -1.20
N LYS A 16 -1.90 -5.08 -1.41
CA LYS A 16 -2.91 -5.19 -0.35
C LYS A 16 -2.42 -6.06 0.81
N SER A 17 -1.83 -7.22 0.51
CA SER A 17 -1.26 -8.12 1.53
C SER A 17 -0.15 -7.43 2.32
N ALA A 18 0.78 -6.77 1.62
CA ALA A 18 1.86 -6.00 2.25
C ALA A 18 1.31 -4.86 3.12
N GLY A 19 0.26 -4.17 2.66
CA GLY A 19 -0.43 -3.14 3.42
C GLY A 19 -0.94 -3.69 4.76
N GLU A 20 -1.71 -4.78 4.73
CA GLU A 20 -2.24 -5.39 5.96
C GLU A 20 -1.14 -5.86 6.93
N ILE A 21 -0.01 -6.34 6.41
CA ILE A 21 1.16 -6.70 7.22
C ILE A 21 1.71 -5.45 7.93
N VAL A 22 1.92 -4.35 7.20
CA VAL A 22 2.47 -3.11 7.77
C VAL A 22 1.49 -2.48 8.76
N LYS A 23 0.19 -2.50 8.47
CA LYS A 23 -0.85 -2.02 9.40
C LYS A 23 -0.82 -2.79 10.72
N ARG A 24 -0.81 -4.13 10.66
CA ARG A 24 -0.70 -4.97 11.85
C ARG A 24 0.59 -4.68 12.63
N GLY A 25 1.70 -4.57 11.91
CA GLY A 25 2.97 -4.19 12.50
C GLY A 25 2.92 -2.82 13.18
N ALA A 26 2.23 -1.83 12.60
CA ALA A 26 2.08 -0.50 13.19
C ALA A 26 1.26 -0.57 14.48
N ASP A 27 0.20 -1.37 14.50
CA ASP A 27 -0.66 -1.54 15.67
C ASP A 27 0.10 -2.27 16.81
N GLU A 28 0.83 -3.35 16.50
CA GLU A 28 1.69 -4.06 17.46
C GLU A 28 2.83 -3.18 17.99
N PHE A 29 3.47 -2.43 17.09
CA PHE A 29 4.55 -1.51 17.45
C PHE A 29 4.03 -0.41 18.38
N THR A 30 2.88 0.19 18.06
CA THR A 30 2.27 1.25 18.89
C THR A 30 1.79 0.72 20.25
N ALA A 31 1.30 -0.52 20.31
CA ALA A 31 0.86 -1.15 21.55
C ALA A 31 1.99 -1.38 22.56
N THR A 32 3.24 -1.44 22.08
CA THR A 32 4.43 -1.64 22.92
C THR A 32 4.94 -0.29 23.42
N ALA A 33 4.28 0.27 24.43
CA ALA A 33 4.73 1.51 25.08
C ALA A 33 6.00 1.27 25.91
N LEU A 34 6.92 2.23 25.88
CA LEU A 34 8.12 2.22 26.72
C LEU A 34 7.75 2.70 28.13
N PRO A 35 7.94 1.87 29.18
CA PRO A 35 7.71 2.30 30.54
C PRO A 35 8.64 3.46 30.93
N SER A 36 8.10 4.47 31.61
CA SER A 36 8.91 5.53 32.21
C SER A 36 9.91 4.96 33.21
N GLY A 37 11.12 5.53 33.27
CA GLY A 37 12.13 5.12 34.24
C GLY A 37 12.84 3.79 33.95
N ILE A 38 12.53 3.12 32.82
CA ILE A 38 13.25 1.89 32.40
C ILE A 38 14.76 2.11 32.23
N PHE A 39 15.18 3.35 31.97
CA PHE A 39 16.58 3.75 31.83
C PHE A 39 17.18 4.35 33.11
N GLY A 40 16.41 4.42 34.21
CA GLY A 40 16.76 5.11 35.45
C GLY A 40 16.15 6.51 35.57
N ASP A 41 16.40 7.16 36.71
CA ASP A 41 15.89 8.49 37.06
C ASP A 41 17.06 9.50 37.16
N PHE A 42 17.53 9.92 35.99
CA PHE A 42 18.56 10.94 35.84
C PHE A 42 18.36 11.64 34.50
N ASP A 43 18.88 12.87 34.35
CA ASP A 43 18.58 13.74 33.21
C ASP A 43 18.80 13.05 31.85
N SER A 44 19.94 12.38 31.67
CA SER A 44 20.23 11.69 30.41
C SER A 44 19.34 10.49 30.13
N ALA A 45 18.80 9.81 31.16
CA ALA A 45 17.80 8.75 30.98
C ALA A 45 16.47 9.32 30.50
N ASN A 46 16.07 10.47 31.03
CA ASN A 46 14.85 11.17 30.61
C ASN A 46 14.97 11.70 29.18
N ASP A 47 16.12 12.28 28.82
CA ASP A 47 16.40 12.71 27.46
C ASP A 47 16.35 11.55 26.46
N PHE A 48 16.96 10.42 26.80
CA PHE A 48 16.94 9.23 25.96
C PHE A 48 15.53 8.64 25.82
N HIS A 49 14.78 8.53 26.92
CA HIS A 49 13.38 8.08 26.90
C HIS A 49 12.54 8.96 25.97
N SER A 50 12.69 10.29 26.09
CA SER A 50 11.97 11.26 25.26
C SER A 50 12.34 11.15 23.77
N ALA A 51 13.64 11.00 23.47
CA ALA A 51 14.11 10.81 22.09
C ALA A 51 13.60 9.51 21.48
N LEU A 52 13.62 8.42 22.25
CA LEU A 52 13.13 7.12 21.81
C LEU A 52 11.62 7.12 21.61
N GLY A 53 10.85 7.79 22.48
CA GLY A 53 9.41 7.98 22.31
C GLY A 53 9.06 8.72 21.01
N ARG A 54 9.77 9.82 20.70
CA ARG A 54 9.59 10.52 19.42
C ARG A 54 9.93 9.65 18.22
N ALA A 55 11.01 8.87 18.29
CA ALA A 55 11.40 7.96 17.22
C ALA A 55 10.35 6.86 17.01
N HIS A 56 9.79 6.34 18.10
CA HIS A 56 8.72 5.34 18.10
C HIS A 56 7.45 5.89 17.42
N GLU A 57 6.98 7.07 17.83
CA GLU A 57 5.82 7.74 17.20
C GLU A 57 6.04 8.02 15.71
N ALA A 58 7.24 8.49 15.36
CA ALA A 58 7.61 8.75 13.98
C ALA A 58 7.61 7.47 13.13
N HIS A 59 8.13 6.35 13.65
CA HIS A 59 8.08 5.06 12.96
C HIS A 59 6.65 4.53 12.81
N ALA A 60 5.83 4.60 13.86
CA ALA A 60 4.42 4.21 13.79
C ALA A 60 3.68 5.02 12.71
N THR A 61 3.96 6.33 12.61
CA THR A 61 3.40 7.21 11.57
C THR A 61 3.84 6.78 10.18
N THR A 62 5.14 6.54 9.97
CA THR A 62 5.68 6.07 8.69
C THR A 62 5.05 4.74 8.26
N MET A 63 4.86 3.80 9.18
CA MET A 63 4.20 2.53 8.89
C MET A 63 2.74 2.74 8.43
N ARG A 64 1.99 3.62 9.11
CA ARG A 64 0.61 3.96 8.68
C ARG A 64 0.57 4.63 7.31
N LEU A 65 1.56 5.46 6.98
CA LEU A 65 1.70 6.05 5.64
C LEU A 65 1.97 4.98 4.58
N HIS A 66 2.89 4.04 4.85
CA HIS A 66 3.14 2.91 3.94
C HIS A 66 1.90 2.06 3.69
N HIS A 67 1.08 1.80 4.71
CA HIS A 67 -0.21 1.15 4.53
C HIS A 67 -1.10 1.92 3.54
N SER A 68 -1.25 3.24 3.72
CA SER A 68 -2.03 4.09 2.82
C SER A 68 -1.50 4.08 1.38
N ASP A 69 -0.18 4.13 1.20
CA ASP A 69 0.45 4.11 -0.12
C ASP A 69 0.21 2.77 -0.84
N LEU A 70 0.35 1.66 -0.11
CA LEU A 70 0.13 0.31 -0.64
C LEU A 70 -1.33 0.06 -0.99
N GLU A 71 -2.28 0.55 -0.18
CA GLU A 71 -3.71 0.51 -0.48
C GLU A 71 -4.03 1.34 -1.73
N GLY A 72 -3.46 2.54 -1.83
CA GLY A 72 -3.60 3.40 -3.02
C GLY A 72 -2.99 2.78 -4.28
N PHE A 73 -1.86 2.10 -4.17
CA PHE A 73 -1.27 1.34 -5.28
C PHE A 73 -2.16 0.17 -5.70
N ALA A 74 -2.67 -0.61 -4.75
CA ALA A 74 -3.55 -1.74 -5.04
C ALA A 74 -4.83 -1.29 -5.76
N ALA A 75 -5.43 -0.17 -5.33
CA ALA A 75 -6.59 0.42 -5.99
C ALA A 75 -6.26 0.81 -7.44
N LYS A 76 -5.19 1.58 -7.66
CA LYS A 76 -4.77 2.01 -9.00
C LYS A 76 -4.46 0.85 -9.93
N ALA A 77 -3.81 -0.21 -9.44
CA ALA A 77 -3.50 -1.39 -10.23
C ALA A 77 -4.78 -2.17 -10.61
N THR A 78 -5.73 -2.29 -9.69
CA THR A 78 -7.04 -2.92 -9.94
C THR A 78 -7.87 -2.12 -10.95
N ASP A 79 -7.91 -0.80 -10.80
CA ASP A 79 -8.60 0.11 -11.71
C ASP A 79 -7.95 0.08 -13.10
N GLY A 80 -6.62 0.11 -13.14
CA GLY A 80 -5.82 0.00 -14.36
C GLY A 80 -6.14 -1.28 -15.12
N ALA A 81 -6.13 -2.44 -14.45
CA ALA A 81 -6.50 -3.72 -15.05
C ALA A 81 -7.89 -3.67 -15.69
N THR A 82 -8.88 -3.15 -14.95
CA THR A 82 -10.27 -3.03 -15.42
C THR A 82 -10.38 -2.10 -16.62
N LEU A 83 -9.67 -0.97 -16.62
CA LEU A 83 -9.66 -0.04 -17.74
C LEU A 83 -9.01 -0.65 -18.98
N PHE A 84 -7.91 -1.38 -18.84
CA PHE A 84 -7.25 -2.03 -19.98
C PHE A 84 -8.12 -3.15 -20.57
N ASP A 85 -8.74 -3.99 -19.75
CA ASP A 85 -9.67 -5.04 -20.19
C ASP A 85 -10.82 -4.44 -21.03
N GLU A 86 -11.42 -3.35 -20.55
CA GLU A 86 -12.53 -2.69 -21.24
C GLU A 86 -12.08 -2.05 -22.57
N ARG A 87 -10.89 -1.42 -22.59
CA ARG A 87 -10.34 -0.82 -23.81
C ARG A 87 -10.01 -1.87 -24.86
N ASP A 88 -9.46 -3.00 -24.45
CA ASP A 88 -9.17 -4.11 -25.36
C ASP A 88 -10.48 -4.68 -25.96
N ARG A 89 -11.49 -4.92 -25.11
CA ARG A 89 -12.81 -5.39 -25.54
C ARG A 89 -13.48 -4.45 -26.55
N VAL A 90 -13.50 -3.13 -26.26
CA VAL A 90 -14.07 -2.11 -27.14
C VAL A 90 -13.28 -2.01 -28.45
N GLY A 91 -11.95 -2.02 -28.38
CA GLY A 91 -11.08 -2.00 -29.55
C GLY A 91 -11.31 -3.21 -30.47
N ALA A 92 -11.37 -4.41 -29.89
CA ALA A 92 -11.65 -5.64 -30.62
C ALA A 92 -13.04 -5.65 -31.27
N ALA A 93 -14.05 -5.04 -30.63
CA ALA A 93 -15.37 -4.87 -31.23
C ALA A 93 -15.34 -3.91 -32.43
N ALA A 94 -14.65 -2.77 -32.30
CA ALA A 94 -14.52 -1.79 -33.38
C ALA A 94 -13.77 -2.35 -34.60
N VAL A 95 -12.68 -3.10 -34.37
CA VAL A 95 -11.93 -3.76 -35.46
C VAL A 95 -12.78 -4.80 -36.18
N ARG A 96 -13.56 -5.61 -35.44
CA ARG A 96 -14.49 -6.57 -36.04
C ARG A 96 -15.54 -5.87 -36.89
N ALA A 97 -16.19 -4.84 -36.36
CA ALA A 97 -17.21 -4.08 -37.08
C ALA A 97 -16.67 -3.43 -38.37
N ALA A 98 -15.45 -2.90 -38.33
CA ALA A 98 -14.81 -2.31 -39.52
C ALA A 98 -14.46 -3.34 -40.61
N GLY A 99 -14.32 -4.62 -40.25
CA GLY A 99 -14.05 -5.71 -41.17
C GLY A 99 -15.30 -6.41 -41.73
N GLU A 100 -16.49 -6.07 -41.26
CA GLU A 100 -17.74 -6.61 -41.80
C GLU A 100 -17.98 -6.04 -43.22
N PRO A 101 -18.29 -6.88 -44.22
CA PRO A 101 -18.53 -6.42 -45.58
C PRO A 101 -19.78 -5.53 -45.62
N ILE A 102 -19.68 -4.42 -46.35
CA ILE A 102 -20.82 -3.55 -46.61
C ILE A 102 -21.78 -4.32 -47.53
N ALA A 103 -22.94 -4.71 -47.00
CA ALA A 103 -24.02 -5.34 -47.76
C ALA A 103 -24.77 -4.33 -48.64
#